data_AF-A0A8T3N6Q4-F1
#
_entry.id   AF-A0A8T3N6Q4-F1
#
_cell.length_a   1.000
_cell.length_b   1.000
_cell.length_c   1.000
_cell.angle_alpha   90.00
_cell.angle_beta   90.00
_cell.angle_gamma   90.00
#
_symmetry.space_group_name_H-M   'P 1'
#
loop_
_entity.id
_entity.type
_entity.pdbx_description
1 polymer ?
#
loop_
_entity_poly.entity_id
_entity_poly.type
_entity_poly.pdbx_seq_one_letter_code
_entity_poly.pdbx_strand_id
1 'polypeptide(L)'
;MSIPPLAISAYTLVNALGRGVDGTVTRLLDGVSGLRPCDFEHADLPTWIGRIDGLEDEPVDRDFTAYDCRNNRLARVALLQDRFATAIAVARARVGANRVGVFVGTSTAGILETEHAYRGFVETGVLTQFSYRHTQDIFSVADFTRAYLELEGPAVGISTACSSSAKVFASAYRYLRAGQCDAAVVGGVDSLCLTTLYGFHSLELTSPQPCRPWDAARDGLSIGEAGGFALLEWRAVFASSGGDSEIINSICTALARPQRAVSPTQFHNSVHNSPAGYWAIATLCHSSSVSLSAYDGSFAAGLLEAVTTALVEGGPVLLVAYDYPPPEPLSQVRGFCAPFAAAMLIDARPGPRAMASFDIALARGEREDRMRDKELESLRTGNPAARALPLLEAIARQEARRVVLPYLPDTRLAVEVRPADGY
;
A
#
# COMPACT_ATOMS: atom_id res chain seq x y z
N MET A 1 6.92 13.20 17.15
CA MET A 1 7.13 11.89 16.51
C MET A 1 6.47 11.91 15.14
N SER A 2 7.28 11.83 14.07
CA SER A 2 6.77 11.55 12.72
C SER A 2 6.00 10.22 12.72
N ILE A 3 4.85 10.19 12.05
CA ILE A 3 4.09 8.99 11.75
C ILE A 3 4.49 8.62 10.32
N PRO A 4 5.52 7.76 10.12
CA PRO A 4 5.87 7.23 8.82
C PRO A 4 4.64 6.55 8.20
N PRO A 5 4.01 7.08 7.15
CA PRO A 5 2.86 6.54 6.45
C PRO A 5 3.19 5.25 5.71
N LEU A 6 2.11 4.59 5.38
CA LEU A 6 2.06 3.32 4.68
C LEU A 6 1.48 3.56 3.29
N ALA A 7 1.99 2.85 2.30
CA ALA A 7 1.37 2.78 0.99
C ALA A 7 0.16 1.85 1.03
N ILE A 8 -0.89 2.19 0.29
CA ILE A 8 -1.94 1.24 -0.12
C ILE A 8 -1.45 0.63 -1.45
N SER A 9 -0.94 -0.59 -1.42
CA SER A 9 -0.34 -1.23 -2.59
C SER A 9 -1.34 -2.03 -3.44
N ALA A 10 -2.47 -2.42 -2.85
CA ALA A 10 -3.62 -3.01 -3.53
C ALA A 10 -4.90 -2.65 -2.77
N TYR A 11 -6.03 -2.56 -3.47
CA TYR A 11 -7.35 -2.35 -2.87
C TYR A 11 -8.45 -2.94 -3.74
N THR A 12 -9.59 -3.23 -3.11
CA THR A 12 -10.79 -3.79 -3.73
C THR A 12 -12.04 -3.24 -3.04
N LEU A 13 -13.14 -3.14 -3.78
CA LEU A 13 -14.45 -2.86 -3.20
C LEU A 13 -15.60 -3.52 -3.95
N VAL A 14 -16.68 -3.76 -3.22
CA VAL A 14 -17.98 -4.21 -3.71
C VAL A 14 -19.05 -3.47 -2.93
N ASN A 15 -20.01 -2.88 -3.63
CA ASN A 15 -21.17 -2.21 -3.05
C ASN A 15 -22.35 -2.23 -4.02
N ALA A 16 -23.45 -1.57 -3.66
CA ALA A 16 -24.66 -1.52 -4.47
C ALA A 16 -24.49 -0.84 -5.86
N LEU A 17 -23.42 -0.07 -6.09
CA LEU A 17 -23.11 0.46 -7.42
C LEU A 17 -22.47 -0.60 -8.30
N GLY A 18 -21.57 -1.42 -7.76
CA GLY A 18 -20.83 -2.37 -8.57
C GLY A 18 -19.86 -3.24 -7.79
N ARG A 19 -19.27 -4.17 -8.53
CA ARG A 19 -18.24 -5.07 -8.06
C ARG A 19 -16.91 -4.66 -8.68
N GLY A 20 -15.89 -4.54 -7.84
CA GLY A 20 -14.57 -4.08 -8.23
C GLY A 20 -14.49 -2.57 -8.38
N VAL A 21 -13.26 -2.06 -8.39
CA VAL A 21 -12.96 -0.63 -8.48
C VAL A 21 -13.54 -0.03 -9.75
N ASP A 22 -13.26 -0.63 -10.90
CA ASP A 22 -13.69 -0.11 -12.21
C ASP A 22 -15.22 -0.04 -12.30
N GLY A 23 -15.91 -1.14 -11.93
CA GLY A 23 -17.36 -1.22 -11.97
C GLY A 23 -18.05 -0.18 -11.08
N THR A 24 -17.51 0.08 -9.90
CA THR A 24 -18.02 1.12 -9.00
C THR A 24 -17.70 2.52 -9.50
N VAL A 25 -16.44 2.79 -9.89
CA VAL A 25 -15.99 4.13 -10.29
C VAL A 25 -16.70 4.60 -11.56
N THR A 26 -16.84 3.75 -12.57
CA THR A 26 -17.56 4.11 -13.80
C THR A 26 -18.99 4.57 -13.49
N ARG A 27 -19.75 3.77 -12.72
CA ARG A 27 -21.14 4.10 -12.39
C ARG A 27 -21.27 5.32 -11.48
N LEU A 28 -20.31 5.52 -10.59
CA LEU A 28 -20.25 6.72 -9.76
C LEU A 28 -20.03 7.98 -10.61
N LEU A 29 -19.10 7.93 -11.56
CA LEU A 29 -18.80 9.05 -12.47
C LEU A 29 -19.96 9.35 -13.44
N ASP A 30 -20.69 8.31 -13.84
CA ASP A 30 -21.90 8.44 -14.68
C ASP A 30 -23.13 8.95 -13.90
N GLY A 31 -23.00 9.20 -12.59
CA GLY A 31 -24.10 9.67 -11.75
C GLY A 31 -25.21 8.63 -11.54
N VAL A 32 -24.90 7.35 -11.69
CA VAL A 32 -25.86 6.26 -11.48
C VAL A 32 -26.00 5.98 -9.99
N SER A 33 -27.25 5.91 -9.50
CA SER A 33 -27.53 5.50 -8.13
C SER A 33 -27.56 3.98 -7.99
N GLY A 34 -27.01 3.46 -6.88
CA GLY A 34 -27.17 2.07 -6.45
C GLY A 34 -28.30 1.89 -5.43
N LEU A 35 -29.03 2.96 -5.11
CA LEU A 35 -30.14 2.92 -4.16
C LEU A 35 -31.43 2.46 -4.84
N ARG A 36 -32.23 1.68 -4.14
CA ARG A 36 -33.59 1.25 -4.52
C ARG A 36 -34.54 1.30 -3.31
N PRO A 37 -35.87 1.29 -3.52
CA PRO A 37 -36.81 1.04 -2.44
C PRO A 37 -36.46 -0.25 -1.69
N CYS A 38 -36.68 -0.27 -0.38
CA CYS A 38 -36.34 -1.40 0.48
C CYS A 38 -37.05 -2.69 0.00
N ASP A 39 -36.27 -3.67 -0.44
CA ASP A 39 -36.73 -4.98 -0.89
C ASP A 39 -36.06 -6.12 -0.10
N PHE A 40 -35.44 -5.80 1.04
CA PHE A 40 -34.63 -6.74 1.81
C PHE A 40 -35.48 -7.67 2.68
N GLU A 41 -35.43 -8.97 2.36
CA GLU A 41 -36.27 -10.02 2.96
C GLU A 41 -37.75 -9.62 3.06
N HIS A 42 -38.25 -9.51 4.29
CA HIS A 42 -39.63 -9.18 4.64
C HIS A 42 -39.70 -7.85 5.41
N ALA A 43 -38.68 -6.99 5.25
CA ALA A 43 -38.70 -5.66 5.85
C ALA A 43 -39.85 -4.84 5.24
N ASP A 44 -40.76 -4.39 6.09
CA ASP A 44 -41.85 -3.48 5.73
C ASP A 44 -41.52 -2.10 6.29
N LEU A 45 -40.67 -1.38 5.57
CA LEU A 45 -40.17 -0.05 5.96
C LEU A 45 -40.22 0.88 4.74
N PRO A 46 -40.80 2.10 4.87
CA PRO A 46 -40.79 3.09 3.81
C PRO A 46 -39.41 3.74 3.74
N THR A 47 -38.43 3.05 3.16
CA THR A 47 -37.05 3.55 3.01
C THR A 47 -36.36 3.08 1.74
N TRP A 48 -35.21 3.68 1.44
CA TRP A 48 -34.31 3.29 0.36
C TRP A 48 -33.05 2.64 0.91
N ILE A 49 -32.57 1.61 0.21
CA ILE A 49 -31.40 0.81 0.57
C ILE A 49 -30.42 0.69 -0.59
N GLY A 50 -29.14 0.50 -0.28
CA GLY A 50 -28.13 0.04 -1.24
C GLY A 50 -27.88 -1.44 -1.03
N ARG A 51 -28.46 -2.30 -1.85
CA ARG A 51 -28.31 -3.77 -1.77
C ARG A 51 -27.55 -4.30 -2.97
N ILE A 52 -26.62 -5.21 -2.74
CA ILE A 52 -25.83 -5.91 -3.75
C ILE A 52 -26.64 -7.09 -4.29
N ASP A 53 -26.82 -7.13 -5.61
CA ASP A 53 -27.56 -8.19 -6.28
C ASP A 53 -26.78 -9.51 -6.31
N GLY A 54 -27.51 -10.62 -6.13
CA GLY A 54 -27.01 -12.00 -6.27
C GLY A 54 -26.12 -12.50 -5.13
N LEU A 55 -25.98 -11.73 -4.04
CA LEU A 55 -25.10 -12.12 -2.93
C LEU A 55 -25.57 -13.40 -2.21
N GLU A 56 -26.89 -13.64 -2.19
CA GLU A 56 -27.52 -14.86 -1.70
C GLU A 56 -27.10 -16.11 -2.48
N ASP A 57 -26.74 -15.95 -3.75
CA ASP A 57 -26.40 -17.04 -4.68
C ASP A 57 -24.90 -17.33 -4.73
N GLU A 58 -24.10 -16.67 -3.88
CA GLU A 58 -22.64 -16.79 -3.84
C GLU A 58 -22.15 -17.30 -2.48
N PRO A 59 -22.40 -18.58 -2.16
CA PRO A 59 -21.93 -19.17 -0.92
C PRO A 59 -20.41 -19.12 -0.82
N VAL A 60 -19.89 -19.15 0.40
CA VAL A 60 -18.46 -19.36 0.64
C VAL A 60 -18.04 -20.76 0.17
N ASP A 61 -16.74 -20.96 -0.05
CA ASP A 61 -16.24 -22.24 -0.56
C ASP A 61 -16.52 -23.38 0.46
N ARG A 62 -16.54 -24.62 -0.03
CA ARG A 62 -16.93 -25.81 0.77
C ARG A 62 -16.12 -25.98 2.06
N ASP A 63 -14.85 -25.60 2.04
CA ASP A 63 -13.98 -25.71 3.22
C ASP A 63 -14.32 -24.66 4.30
N PHE A 64 -15.13 -23.66 3.96
CA PHE A 64 -15.56 -22.57 4.83
C PHE A 64 -17.06 -22.61 5.18
N THR A 65 -17.78 -23.72 4.98
CA THR A 65 -19.24 -23.79 5.21
C THR A 65 -19.67 -23.31 6.60
N ALA A 66 -18.85 -23.50 7.64
CA ALA A 66 -19.15 -22.97 8.98
C ALA A 66 -19.23 -21.43 9.04
N TYR A 67 -18.52 -20.74 8.13
CA TYR A 67 -18.50 -19.28 7.99
C TYR A 67 -19.59 -18.76 7.04
N ASP A 68 -20.39 -19.62 6.42
CA ASP A 68 -21.33 -19.19 5.40
C ASP A 68 -22.44 -18.33 6.02
N CYS A 69 -22.42 -17.05 5.70
CA CYS A 69 -23.44 -16.06 6.04
C CYS A 69 -23.34 -14.90 5.04
N ARG A 70 -24.39 -14.09 4.91
CA ARG A 70 -24.41 -12.97 3.96
C ARG A 70 -23.18 -12.06 4.07
N ASN A 71 -22.74 -11.75 5.30
CA ASN A 71 -21.60 -10.87 5.54
C ASN A 71 -20.26 -11.48 5.07
N ASN A 72 -20.03 -12.78 5.30
CA ASN A 72 -18.82 -13.45 4.87
C ASN A 72 -18.82 -13.76 3.37
N ARG A 73 -20.00 -13.99 2.77
CA ARG A 73 -20.17 -14.02 1.31
C ARG A 73 -19.76 -12.67 0.72
N LEU A 74 -20.17 -11.55 1.32
CA LEU A 74 -19.78 -10.21 0.85
C LEU A 74 -18.27 -10.00 0.94
N ALA A 75 -17.66 -10.41 2.06
CA ALA A 75 -16.21 -10.39 2.22
C ALA A 75 -15.52 -11.19 1.09
N ARG A 76 -15.98 -12.42 0.81
CA ARG A 76 -15.44 -13.27 -0.26
C ARG A 76 -15.57 -12.60 -1.63
N VAL A 77 -16.75 -12.09 -1.98
CA VAL A 77 -16.98 -11.42 -3.27
C VAL A 77 -16.02 -10.24 -3.43
N ALA A 78 -15.82 -9.44 -2.39
CA ALA A 78 -14.86 -8.33 -2.40
C ALA A 78 -13.41 -8.80 -2.54
N LEU A 79 -12.99 -9.83 -1.79
CA LEU A 79 -11.62 -10.37 -1.86
C LEU A 79 -11.26 -10.93 -3.26
N LEU A 80 -12.26 -11.38 -4.02
CA LEU A 80 -12.11 -11.92 -5.36
C LEU A 80 -12.02 -10.85 -6.47
N GLN A 81 -12.36 -9.59 -6.19
CA GLN A 81 -12.23 -8.52 -7.20
C GLN A 81 -10.80 -7.99 -7.29
N ASP A 82 -10.53 -7.23 -8.35
CA ASP A 82 -9.36 -6.36 -8.50
C ASP A 82 -8.00 -7.06 -8.32
N ARG A 83 -7.96 -8.38 -8.52
CA ARG A 83 -6.79 -9.24 -8.28
C ARG A 83 -6.28 -9.14 -6.82
N PHE A 84 -7.14 -8.76 -5.89
CA PHE A 84 -6.75 -8.49 -4.50
C PHE A 84 -6.22 -9.75 -3.82
N ALA A 85 -6.93 -10.89 -3.90
CA ALA A 85 -6.43 -12.17 -3.39
C ALA A 85 -5.05 -12.55 -3.97
N THR A 86 -4.79 -12.26 -5.24
CA THR A 86 -3.47 -12.48 -5.87
C THR A 86 -2.40 -11.57 -5.25
N ALA A 87 -2.70 -10.28 -5.04
CA ALA A 87 -1.78 -9.36 -4.37
C ALA A 87 -1.47 -9.81 -2.93
N ILE A 88 -2.46 -10.35 -2.21
CA ILE A 88 -2.25 -10.93 -0.88
C ILE A 88 -1.41 -12.20 -0.96
N ALA A 89 -1.66 -13.12 -1.91
CA ALA A 89 -0.85 -14.32 -2.09
C ALA A 89 0.62 -13.95 -2.37
N VAL A 90 0.85 -12.92 -3.18
CA VAL A 90 2.19 -12.35 -3.42
C VAL A 90 2.77 -11.80 -2.12
N ALA A 91 2.03 -11.00 -1.35
CA ALA A 91 2.46 -10.47 -0.05
C ALA A 91 2.76 -11.56 0.99
N ARG A 92 1.96 -12.62 1.03
CA ARG A 92 2.10 -13.77 1.90
C ARG A 92 3.33 -14.59 1.57
N ALA A 93 3.56 -14.91 0.30
CA ALA A 93 4.76 -15.62 -0.16
C ALA A 93 6.04 -14.82 0.16
N ARG A 94 5.88 -13.50 0.26
CA ARG A 94 6.92 -12.49 0.45
C ARG A 94 7.37 -12.27 1.88
N VAL A 95 6.45 -12.10 2.84
CA VAL A 95 6.80 -11.87 4.25
C VAL A 95 6.54 -13.07 5.14
N GLY A 96 5.87 -14.11 4.63
CA GLY A 96 5.35 -15.23 5.40
C GLY A 96 3.93 -14.98 5.91
N ALA A 97 3.12 -16.02 5.95
CA ALA A 97 1.72 -15.94 6.39
C ALA A 97 1.59 -15.37 7.82
N ASN A 98 2.54 -15.68 8.69
CA ASN A 98 2.62 -15.21 10.08
C ASN A 98 3.01 -13.73 10.23
N ARG A 99 3.40 -13.06 9.14
CA ARG A 99 3.83 -11.65 9.12
C ARG A 99 2.85 -10.72 8.38
N VAL A 100 1.71 -11.22 7.94
CA VAL A 100 0.62 -10.40 7.39
C VAL A 100 -0.51 -10.30 8.42
N GLY A 101 -0.76 -9.10 8.94
CA GLY A 101 -1.87 -8.84 9.86
C GLY A 101 -3.21 -8.65 9.14
N VAL A 102 -4.32 -8.91 9.82
CA VAL A 102 -5.69 -8.77 9.29
C VAL A 102 -6.54 -7.91 10.24
N PHE A 103 -7.01 -6.76 9.77
CA PHE A 103 -7.79 -5.82 10.57
C PHE A 103 -9.08 -5.48 9.81
N VAL A 104 -10.21 -6.03 10.25
CA VAL A 104 -11.49 -5.86 9.54
C VAL A 104 -12.49 -5.13 10.42
N GLY A 105 -13.07 -4.07 9.88
CA GLY A 105 -14.12 -3.29 10.51
C GLY A 105 -15.50 -3.90 10.23
N THR A 106 -16.33 -4.05 11.26
CA THR A 106 -17.74 -4.45 11.09
C THR A 106 -18.57 -3.98 12.28
N SER A 107 -19.83 -3.67 12.03
CA SER A 107 -20.82 -3.30 13.05
C SER A 107 -21.90 -4.39 13.20
N THR A 108 -22.14 -5.18 12.15
CA THR A 108 -23.23 -6.16 12.13
C THR A 108 -22.75 -7.60 12.09
N ALA A 109 -21.54 -7.86 11.57
CA ALA A 109 -21.05 -9.20 11.27
C ALA A 109 -22.17 -10.06 10.62
N GLY A 110 -22.24 -11.34 10.96
CA GLY A 110 -23.30 -12.25 10.47
C GLY A 110 -24.57 -12.27 11.31
N ILE A 111 -25.00 -11.16 11.95
CA ILE A 111 -26.17 -11.14 12.84
C ILE A 111 -27.48 -11.60 12.17
N LEU A 112 -27.58 -11.50 10.84
CA LEU A 112 -28.74 -11.99 10.09
C LEU A 112 -29.01 -13.49 10.33
N GLU A 113 -27.98 -14.31 10.49
CA GLU A 113 -28.14 -15.74 10.82
C GLU A 113 -28.82 -15.94 12.18
N THR A 114 -28.56 -15.02 13.11
CA THR A 114 -29.20 -15.02 14.42
C THR A 114 -30.65 -14.58 14.32
N GLU A 115 -30.95 -13.58 13.51
CA GLU A 115 -32.33 -13.15 13.22
C GLU A 115 -33.16 -14.32 12.63
N HIS A 116 -32.57 -15.10 11.72
CA HIS A 116 -33.20 -16.30 11.15
C HIS A 116 -33.44 -17.38 12.21
N ALA A 117 -32.42 -17.68 13.04
CA ALA A 117 -32.56 -18.64 14.12
C ALA A 117 -33.64 -18.24 15.14
N TYR A 118 -33.72 -16.95 15.48
CA TYR A 118 -34.73 -16.41 16.39
C TYR A 118 -36.13 -16.42 15.82
N ARG A 119 -36.29 -16.24 14.50
CA ARG A 119 -37.60 -16.35 13.82
C ARG A 119 -38.20 -17.74 14.03
N GLY A 120 -37.41 -18.78 13.77
CA GLY A 120 -37.82 -20.16 14.03
C GLY A 120 -38.04 -20.46 15.52
N PHE A 121 -37.23 -19.87 16.41
CA PHE A 121 -37.39 -20.04 17.85
C PHE A 121 -38.71 -19.46 18.37
N VAL A 122 -39.15 -18.29 17.91
CA VAL A 122 -40.42 -17.70 18.33
C VAL A 122 -41.62 -18.59 17.96
N GLU A 123 -41.54 -19.28 16.82
CA GLU A 123 -42.60 -20.18 16.35
C GLU A 123 -42.57 -21.54 17.03
N THR A 124 -41.38 -22.09 17.30
CA THR A 124 -41.20 -23.51 17.69
C THR A 124 -40.71 -23.72 19.12
N GLY A 125 -40.21 -22.67 19.79
CA GLY A 125 -39.50 -22.77 21.06
C GLY A 125 -38.12 -23.43 20.99
N VAL A 126 -37.64 -23.76 19.78
CA VAL A 126 -36.34 -24.42 19.54
C VAL A 126 -35.47 -23.52 18.68
N LEU A 127 -34.25 -23.24 19.14
CA LEU A 127 -33.31 -22.41 18.40
C LEU A 127 -32.66 -23.26 17.31
N THR A 128 -32.86 -22.89 16.05
CA THR A 128 -32.16 -23.51 14.92
C THR A 128 -30.65 -23.38 15.12
N GLN A 129 -29.91 -24.47 14.91
CA GLN A 129 -28.46 -24.44 15.08
C GLN A 129 -27.81 -23.58 13.99
N PHE A 130 -26.97 -22.65 14.42
CA PHE A 130 -26.09 -21.84 13.56
C PHE A 130 -24.74 -21.65 14.27
N SER A 131 -23.70 -21.30 13.51
CA SER A 131 -22.35 -21.16 14.03
C SER A 131 -22.06 -19.74 14.52
N TYR A 132 -22.47 -19.40 15.75
CA TYR A 132 -22.25 -18.07 16.35
C TYR A 132 -20.81 -17.54 16.15
N ARG A 133 -19.79 -18.36 16.47
CA ARG A 133 -18.36 -18.01 16.34
C ARG A 133 -17.97 -17.57 14.93
N HIS A 134 -18.56 -18.20 13.92
CA HIS A 134 -18.18 -18.04 12.51
C HIS A 134 -19.19 -17.22 11.71
N THR A 135 -20.24 -16.70 12.35
CA THR A 135 -21.23 -15.83 11.71
C THR A 135 -21.41 -14.54 12.52
N GLN A 136 -22.14 -14.58 13.64
CA GLN A 136 -22.51 -13.38 14.41
C GLN A 136 -21.35 -12.72 15.15
N ASP A 137 -20.37 -13.50 15.64
CA ASP A 137 -19.25 -12.93 16.40
C ASP A 137 -18.54 -11.82 15.61
N ILE A 138 -18.22 -10.69 16.24
CA ILE A 138 -17.56 -9.54 15.56
C ILE A 138 -16.22 -9.96 14.92
N PHE A 139 -15.54 -10.96 15.48
CA PHE A 139 -14.30 -11.49 14.93
C PHE A 139 -14.52 -12.35 13.68
N SER A 140 -15.73 -12.87 13.45
CA SER A 140 -16.07 -13.81 12.37
C SER A 140 -15.49 -13.41 11.02
N VAL A 141 -15.75 -12.17 10.57
CA VAL A 141 -15.31 -11.71 9.25
C VAL A 141 -13.79 -11.53 9.16
N ALA A 142 -13.13 -11.17 10.26
CA ALA A 142 -11.67 -11.09 10.33
C ALA A 142 -11.04 -12.49 10.33
N ASP A 143 -11.63 -13.46 11.06
CA ASP A 143 -11.20 -14.86 11.07
C ASP A 143 -11.40 -15.52 9.70
N PHE A 144 -12.55 -15.27 9.06
CA PHE A 144 -12.84 -15.70 7.70
C PHE A 144 -11.84 -15.12 6.71
N THR A 145 -11.64 -13.80 6.71
CA THR A 145 -10.68 -13.12 5.82
C THR A 145 -9.27 -13.68 5.99
N ARG A 146 -8.84 -13.88 7.24
CA ARG A 146 -7.54 -14.47 7.59
C ARG A 146 -7.42 -15.89 7.05
N ALA A 147 -8.42 -16.75 7.30
CA ALA A 147 -8.38 -18.15 6.90
C ALA A 147 -8.48 -18.30 5.37
N TYR A 148 -9.34 -17.53 4.72
CA TYR A 148 -9.53 -17.53 3.27
C TYR A 148 -8.27 -17.08 2.50
N LEU A 149 -7.53 -16.12 3.05
CA LEU A 149 -6.25 -15.65 2.48
C LEU A 149 -5.03 -16.47 2.96
N GLU A 150 -5.26 -17.51 3.76
CA GLU A 150 -4.25 -18.38 4.38
C GLU A 150 -3.19 -17.57 5.16
N LEU A 151 -3.64 -16.64 6.00
CA LEU A 151 -2.79 -15.79 6.83
C LEU A 151 -2.75 -16.29 8.29
N GLU A 152 -1.62 -16.09 8.95
CA GLU A 152 -1.35 -16.57 10.32
C GLU A 152 -0.91 -15.43 11.25
N GLY A 153 -0.76 -14.21 10.72
CA GLY A 153 -0.41 -13.04 11.52
C GLY A 153 -1.55 -12.54 12.41
N PRO A 154 -1.33 -11.43 13.15
CA PRO A 154 -2.33 -10.88 14.06
C PRO A 154 -3.64 -10.56 13.34
N ALA A 155 -4.77 -11.04 13.86
CA ALA A 155 -6.08 -10.78 13.29
C ALA A 155 -7.04 -10.18 14.32
N VAL A 156 -7.76 -9.13 13.96
CA VAL A 156 -8.67 -8.42 14.86
C VAL A 156 -9.91 -7.92 14.11
N GLY A 157 -11.09 -8.20 14.68
CA GLY A 157 -12.35 -7.53 14.32
C GLY A 157 -12.47 -6.22 15.09
N ILE A 158 -12.70 -5.11 14.38
CA ILE A 158 -12.81 -3.77 14.98
C ILE A 158 -14.24 -3.28 14.84
N SER A 159 -14.86 -2.90 15.95
CA SER A 159 -16.19 -2.31 15.96
C SER A 159 -16.20 -0.99 16.70
N THR A 160 -16.35 0.09 15.95
CA THR A 160 -16.57 1.47 16.41
C THR A 160 -17.72 2.09 15.59
N ALA A 161 -18.76 1.31 15.33
CA ALA A 161 -19.90 1.64 14.47
C ALA A 161 -19.45 2.12 13.07
N CYS A 162 -20.03 3.19 12.54
CA CYS A 162 -19.73 3.71 11.19
C CYS A 162 -18.25 4.05 10.95
N SER A 163 -17.44 4.22 12.00
CA SER A 163 -16.01 4.54 11.89
C SER A 163 -15.09 3.32 11.84
N SER A 164 -15.63 2.09 11.94
CA SER A 164 -14.85 0.86 12.08
C SER A 164 -13.83 0.66 10.95
N SER A 165 -14.27 0.83 9.69
CA SER A 165 -13.42 0.65 8.50
C SER A 165 -12.38 1.77 8.30
N ALA A 166 -12.51 2.91 9.00
CA ALA A 166 -11.46 3.91 9.10
C ALA A 166 -10.47 3.57 10.23
N LYS A 167 -10.97 3.02 11.34
CA LYS A 167 -10.18 2.69 12.54
C LYS A 167 -9.16 1.58 12.28
N VAL A 168 -9.47 0.64 11.39
CA VAL A 168 -8.55 -0.47 11.02
C VAL A 168 -7.19 0.04 10.55
N PHE A 169 -7.13 1.14 9.79
CA PHE A 169 -5.86 1.72 9.32
C PHE A 169 -4.99 2.16 10.49
N ALA A 170 -5.57 2.85 11.48
CA ALA A 170 -4.83 3.31 12.65
C ALA A 170 -4.36 2.14 13.54
N SER A 171 -5.12 1.05 13.61
CA SER A 171 -4.71 -0.17 14.34
C SER A 171 -3.60 -0.91 13.61
N ALA A 172 -3.78 -1.19 12.32
CA ALA A 172 -2.78 -1.85 11.47
C ALA A 172 -1.45 -1.09 11.48
N TYR A 173 -1.51 0.23 11.39
CA TYR A 173 -0.37 1.11 11.51
C TYR A 173 0.46 0.85 12.78
N ARG A 174 -0.19 0.76 13.94
CA ARG A 174 0.49 0.53 15.22
C ARG A 174 1.15 -0.84 15.25
N TYR A 175 0.52 -1.86 14.67
CA TYR A 175 1.08 -3.21 14.60
C TYR A 175 2.31 -3.28 13.69
N LEU A 176 2.23 -2.68 12.50
CA LEU A 176 3.35 -2.55 11.57
C LEU A 176 4.52 -1.80 12.21
N ARG A 177 4.23 -0.69 12.91
CA ARG A 177 5.24 0.09 13.63
C ARG A 177 5.88 -0.63 14.81
N ALA A 178 5.13 -1.49 15.48
CA ALA A 178 5.60 -2.30 16.59
C ALA A 178 6.33 -3.58 16.13
N GLY A 179 6.50 -3.78 14.82
CA GLY A 179 7.15 -4.97 14.25
C GLY A 179 6.35 -6.26 14.44
N GLN A 180 5.05 -6.17 14.74
CA GLN A 180 4.18 -7.33 14.96
C GLN A 180 3.75 -7.98 13.63
N CYS A 181 3.77 -7.22 12.54
CA CYS A 181 3.62 -7.68 11.17
C CYS A 181 4.43 -6.77 10.23
N ASP A 182 4.64 -7.22 8.99
CA ASP A 182 5.42 -6.50 7.96
C ASP A 182 4.52 -6.03 6.80
N ALA A 183 3.32 -6.61 6.67
CA ALA A 183 2.23 -6.12 5.85
C ALA A 183 0.90 -6.25 6.60
N ALA A 184 -0.14 -5.52 6.17
CA ALA A 184 -1.46 -5.63 6.77
C ALA A 184 -2.59 -5.57 5.74
N VAL A 185 -3.49 -6.53 5.80
CA VAL A 185 -4.82 -6.45 5.19
C VAL A 185 -5.71 -5.64 6.11
N VAL A 186 -6.23 -4.53 5.61
CA VAL A 186 -7.23 -3.71 6.30
C VAL A 186 -8.50 -3.67 5.48
N GLY A 187 -9.67 -3.60 6.11
CA GLY A 187 -10.92 -3.50 5.36
C GLY A 187 -12.13 -3.27 6.24
N GLY A 188 -13.29 -3.29 5.62
CA GLY A 188 -14.57 -3.27 6.32
C GLY A 188 -15.66 -3.95 5.51
N VAL A 189 -16.54 -4.65 6.21
CA VAL A 189 -17.65 -5.39 5.62
C VAL A 189 -18.86 -5.31 6.54
N ASP A 190 -19.98 -4.82 6.02
CA ASP A 190 -21.30 -4.93 6.65
C ASP A 190 -22.33 -5.23 5.55
N SER A 191 -23.03 -6.36 5.70
CA SER A 191 -24.22 -6.69 4.90
C SER A 191 -25.51 -6.17 5.54
N LEU A 192 -26.59 -6.07 4.76
CA LEU A 192 -27.91 -5.73 5.30
C LEU A 192 -28.42 -6.80 6.28
N CYS A 193 -29.07 -6.35 7.34
CA CYS A 193 -29.83 -7.17 8.29
C CYS A 193 -31.02 -6.39 8.85
N LEU A 194 -32.00 -7.09 9.40
CA LEU A 194 -33.26 -6.47 9.85
C LEU A 194 -33.05 -5.67 11.13
N THR A 195 -32.16 -6.12 12.01
CA THR A 195 -31.79 -5.39 13.24
C THR A 195 -31.30 -3.99 12.91
N THR A 196 -30.46 -3.84 11.88
CA THR A 196 -29.97 -2.52 11.46
C THR A 196 -31.09 -1.71 10.81
N LEU A 197 -31.86 -2.29 9.88
CA LEU A 197 -32.92 -1.55 9.18
C LEU A 197 -34.00 -1.04 10.15
N TYR A 198 -34.57 -1.91 10.98
CA TYR A 198 -35.57 -1.52 11.98
C TYR A 198 -34.97 -0.68 13.11
N GLY A 199 -33.72 -0.95 13.50
CA GLY A 199 -33.01 -0.16 14.49
C GLY A 199 -32.88 1.30 14.08
N PHE A 200 -32.35 1.58 12.87
CA PHE A 200 -32.24 2.94 12.35
C PHE A 200 -33.60 3.59 12.09
N HIS A 201 -34.59 2.81 11.64
CA HIS A 201 -35.95 3.32 11.47
C HIS A 201 -36.57 3.77 12.80
N SER A 202 -36.39 2.99 13.87
CA SER A 202 -36.89 3.30 15.23
C SER A 202 -36.28 4.57 15.83
N LEU A 203 -35.10 4.97 15.33
CA LEU A 203 -34.41 6.21 15.70
C LEU A 203 -34.83 7.39 14.79
N GLU A 204 -35.78 7.18 13.89
CA GLU A 204 -36.22 8.15 12.88
C GLU A 204 -35.08 8.65 11.99
N LEU A 205 -34.10 7.78 11.71
CA LEU A 205 -32.92 8.14 10.91
C LEU A 205 -33.06 7.77 9.43
N THR A 206 -33.98 6.88 9.07
CA THR A 206 -34.16 6.41 7.67
C THR A 206 -35.03 7.37 6.85
N SER A 207 -34.61 7.69 5.63
CA SER A 207 -35.42 8.48 4.69
C SER A 207 -36.34 7.59 3.85
N PRO A 208 -37.58 8.02 3.52
CA PRO A 208 -38.44 7.39 2.52
C PRO A 208 -38.02 7.69 1.07
N GLN A 209 -36.98 8.49 0.88
CA GLN A 209 -36.39 8.86 -0.41
C GLN A 209 -34.90 8.47 -0.44
N PRO A 210 -34.25 8.48 -1.61
CA PRO A 210 -32.79 8.37 -1.67
C PRO A 210 -32.13 9.46 -0.82
N CYS A 211 -31.06 9.12 -0.09
CA CYS A 211 -30.38 10.07 0.79
C CYS A 211 -29.88 11.32 0.03
N ARG A 212 -29.98 12.48 0.68
CA ARG A 212 -29.62 13.79 0.09
C ARG A 212 -28.60 14.51 0.97
N PRO A 213 -27.30 14.18 0.87
CA PRO A 213 -26.27 14.82 1.68
C PRO A 213 -26.30 16.34 1.52
N TRP A 214 -26.34 17.04 2.67
CA TRP A 214 -26.37 18.52 2.76
C TRP A 214 -27.54 19.25 2.10
N ASP A 215 -28.51 18.54 1.54
CA ASP A 215 -29.69 19.16 0.95
C ASP A 215 -30.59 19.79 2.04
N ALA A 216 -31.27 20.89 1.70
CA ALA A 216 -32.20 21.56 2.59
C ALA A 216 -33.42 20.68 2.91
N ALA A 217 -33.82 19.82 1.98
CA ALA A 217 -34.93 18.88 2.13
C ALA A 217 -34.48 17.46 2.51
N ARG A 218 -33.29 17.29 3.11
CA ARG A 218 -32.84 16.01 3.66
C ARG A 218 -33.71 15.61 4.86
N ASP A 219 -34.09 14.35 4.93
CA ASP A 219 -35.02 13.81 5.93
C ASP A 219 -34.56 12.44 6.48
N GLY A 220 -33.31 12.06 6.23
CA GLY A 220 -32.72 10.82 6.74
C GLY A 220 -31.61 10.26 5.86
N LEU A 221 -31.19 9.04 6.18
CA LEU A 221 -30.19 8.27 5.43
C LEU A 221 -30.83 7.08 4.70
N SER A 222 -30.04 6.51 3.77
CA SER A 222 -30.32 5.22 3.13
C SER A 222 -29.25 4.23 3.59
N ILE A 223 -29.65 3.06 4.10
CA ILE A 223 -28.70 2.04 4.57
C ILE A 223 -28.19 1.25 3.38
N GLY A 224 -26.87 1.11 3.26
CA GLY A 224 -26.24 0.31 2.22
C GLY A 224 -25.36 -0.79 2.79
N GLU A 225 -25.20 -1.87 2.03
CA GLU A 225 -24.16 -2.86 2.26
C GLU A 225 -22.95 -2.65 1.35
N ALA A 226 -21.77 -2.94 1.89
CA ALA A 226 -20.51 -2.85 1.18
C ALA A 226 -19.44 -3.71 1.84
N GLY A 227 -18.49 -4.17 1.02
CA GLY A 227 -17.25 -4.79 1.46
C GLY A 227 -16.08 -4.13 0.73
N GLY A 228 -15.00 -3.82 1.44
CA GLY A 228 -13.79 -3.27 0.82
C GLY A 228 -12.55 -3.58 1.62
N PHE A 229 -11.44 -3.80 0.93
CA PHE A 229 -10.16 -4.16 1.52
C PHE A 229 -9.00 -3.41 0.86
N ALA A 230 -7.91 -3.25 1.59
CA ALA A 230 -6.66 -2.65 1.17
C ALA A 230 -5.47 -3.39 1.79
N LEU A 231 -4.34 -3.42 1.08
CA LEU A 231 -3.06 -3.93 1.56
C LEU A 231 -2.13 -2.76 1.92
N LEU A 232 -1.61 -2.74 3.14
CA LEU A 232 -0.72 -1.70 3.68
C LEU A 232 0.74 -2.16 3.78
N GLU A 233 1.67 -1.35 3.25
CA GLU A 233 3.12 -1.66 3.15
C GLU A 233 4.04 -0.41 3.29
N TRP A 234 5.36 -0.60 3.45
CA TRP A 234 6.39 0.48 3.53
C TRP A 234 6.84 0.99 2.11
N ARG A 235 7.88 1.84 1.89
CA ARG A 235 8.28 2.41 0.54
C ARG A 235 9.80 2.58 0.30
N ALA A 236 10.29 2.52 -0.96
CA ALA A 236 11.70 2.71 -1.35
C ALA A 236 11.95 3.35 -2.76
N VAL A 237 13.12 3.95 -2.99
CA VAL A 237 13.60 4.53 -4.27
C VAL A 237 15.04 4.06 -4.54
N PHE A 238 15.30 3.58 -5.75
CA PHE A 238 16.61 3.11 -6.23
C PHE A 238 17.09 3.98 -7.39
N ALA A 239 18.29 4.53 -7.27
CA ALA A 239 18.92 5.34 -8.30
C ALA A 239 20.23 4.71 -8.77
N SER A 240 20.39 4.55 -10.07
CA SER A 240 21.65 4.07 -10.65
C SER A 240 21.83 4.65 -12.05
N SER A 241 23.06 5.07 -12.37
CA SER A 241 23.36 5.51 -13.73
C SER A 241 23.36 4.35 -14.71
N GLY A 242 23.98 3.22 -14.33
CA GLY A 242 24.28 2.12 -15.25
C GLY A 242 23.44 0.87 -15.08
N GLY A 243 22.75 0.69 -13.95
CA GLY A 243 22.17 -0.60 -13.59
C GLY A 243 23.26 -1.66 -13.46
N ASP A 244 23.00 -2.89 -13.96
CA ASP A 244 23.98 -3.97 -13.99
C ASP A 244 24.73 -4.02 -15.33
N SER A 245 25.88 -3.34 -15.37
CA SER A 245 26.70 -3.21 -16.57
C SER A 245 27.43 -4.50 -16.97
N GLU A 246 27.70 -5.40 -16.02
CA GLU A 246 28.32 -6.71 -16.32
C GLU A 246 27.36 -7.62 -17.06
N ILE A 247 26.11 -7.67 -16.62
CA ILE A 247 25.05 -8.45 -17.27
C ILE A 247 24.75 -7.90 -18.66
N ILE A 248 24.63 -6.57 -18.78
CA ILE A 248 24.47 -5.92 -20.09
C ILE A 248 25.63 -6.25 -21.03
N ASN A 249 26.88 -6.19 -20.55
CA ASN A 249 28.05 -6.57 -21.35
C ASN A 249 27.99 -8.03 -21.82
N SER A 250 27.63 -8.95 -20.93
CA SER A 250 27.48 -10.37 -21.25
C SER A 250 26.43 -10.60 -22.34
N ILE A 251 25.26 -9.95 -22.21
CA ILE A 251 24.16 -10.05 -23.18
C ILE A 251 24.56 -9.46 -24.53
N CYS A 252 25.13 -8.25 -24.55
CA CYS A 252 25.60 -7.62 -25.78
C CYS A 252 26.66 -8.46 -26.49
N THR A 253 27.59 -9.05 -25.73
CA THR A 253 28.61 -9.96 -26.27
C THR A 253 27.98 -11.22 -26.86
N ALA A 254 26.98 -11.80 -26.19
CA ALA A 254 26.25 -12.97 -26.69
C ALA A 254 25.49 -12.65 -27.98
N LEU A 255 24.83 -11.49 -28.06
CA LEU A 255 24.08 -11.03 -29.24
C LEU A 255 24.96 -10.69 -30.44
N ALA A 256 26.21 -10.27 -30.20
CA ALA A 256 27.19 -10.01 -31.27
C ALA A 256 27.72 -11.30 -31.93
N ARG A 257 27.50 -12.47 -31.31
CA ARG A 257 27.91 -13.77 -31.87
C ARG A 257 26.80 -14.37 -32.75
N PRO A 258 27.13 -15.24 -33.73
CA PRO A 258 26.13 -15.85 -34.62
C PRO A 258 24.99 -16.58 -33.90
N GLN A 259 25.29 -17.26 -32.78
CA GLN A 259 24.33 -18.08 -32.03
C GLN A 259 23.33 -17.25 -31.21
N ARG A 260 23.67 -16.01 -30.83
CA ARG A 260 22.80 -15.08 -30.07
C ARG A 260 22.18 -15.70 -28.79
N ALA A 261 22.92 -16.60 -28.15
CA ALA A 261 22.44 -17.35 -27.00
C ALA A 261 22.46 -16.48 -25.72
N VAL A 262 21.34 -15.82 -25.43
CA VAL A 262 21.15 -15.04 -24.20
C VAL A 262 20.64 -15.95 -23.08
N SER A 263 21.29 -15.91 -21.91
CA SER A 263 20.82 -16.63 -20.73
C SER A 263 19.52 -16.00 -20.20
N PRO A 264 18.44 -16.78 -19.97
CA PRO A 264 17.21 -16.26 -19.36
C PRO A 264 17.45 -15.60 -17.99
N THR A 265 18.36 -16.15 -17.18
CA THR A 265 18.74 -15.57 -15.88
C THR A 265 19.43 -14.22 -16.05
N GLN A 266 20.34 -14.11 -17.02
CA GLN A 266 20.99 -12.82 -17.30
C GLN A 266 19.99 -11.81 -17.85
N PHE A 267 19.08 -12.23 -18.73
CA PHE A 267 18.04 -11.33 -19.26
C PHE A 267 17.16 -10.77 -18.14
N HIS A 268 16.69 -11.61 -17.22
CA HIS A 268 15.90 -11.17 -16.06
C HIS A 268 16.63 -10.12 -15.20
N ASN A 269 17.96 -10.25 -15.09
CA ASN A 269 18.78 -9.35 -14.27
C ASN A 269 19.33 -8.13 -15.04
N SER A 270 19.03 -8.02 -16.33
CA SER A 270 19.54 -6.95 -17.19
C SER A 270 18.72 -5.67 -17.10
N VAL A 271 17.51 -5.74 -16.54
CA VAL A 271 16.62 -4.60 -16.39
C VAL A 271 17.04 -3.73 -15.21
N HIS A 272 16.88 -2.42 -15.35
CA HIS A 272 17.38 -1.42 -14.40
C HIS A 272 16.83 -1.59 -12.97
N ASN A 273 15.62 -2.11 -12.83
CA ASN A 273 14.96 -2.37 -11.55
C ASN A 273 15.40 -3.69 -10.87
N SER A 274 16.34 -4.45 -11.43
CA SER A 274 16.77 -5.74 -10.85
C SER A 274 17.28 -5.62 -9.41
N PRO A 275 18.08 -4.61 -9.04
CA PRO A 275 18.54 -4.45 -7.65
C PRO A 275 17.42 -4.09 -6.67
N ALA A 276 16.39 -3.37 -7.11
CA ALA A 276 15.18 -3.16 -6.31
C ALA A 276 14.45 -4.49 -6.05
N GLY A 277 14.36 -5.35 -7.07
CA GLY A 277 13.84 -6.71 -6.93
C GLY A 277 14.67 -7.59 -5.98
N TYR A 278 16.00 -7.54 -6.07
CA TYR A 278 16.88 -8.29 -5.16
C TYR A 278 16.82 -7.77 -3.73
N TRP A 279 16.75 -6.45 -3.55
CA TRP A 279 16.53 -5.86 -2.23
C TRP A 279 15.19 -6.32 -1.65
N ALA A 280 14.12 -6.28 -2.45
CA ALA A 280 12.80 -6.73 -2.05
C ALA A 280 12.82 -8.20 -1.59
N ILE A 281 13.53 -9.07 -2.31
CA ILE A 281 13.72 -10.47 -1.94
C ILE A 281 14.56 -10.59 -0.66
N ALA A 282 15.71 -9.93 -0.58
CA ALA A 282 16.68 -10.08 0.51
C ALA A 282 16.16 -9.52 1.85
N THR A 283 15.40 -8.44 1.79
CA THR A 283 14.85 -7.77 2.98
C THR A 283 13.41 -8.15 3.28
N LEU A 284 12.82 -9.00 2.42
CA LEU A 284 11.38 -9.24 2.42
C LEU A 284 10.62 -7.90 2.45
N CYS A 285 11.06 -6.94 1.64
CA CYS A 285 10.50 -5.59 1.54
C CYS A 285 9.74 -5.42 0.23
N HIS A 286 8.58 -4.79 0.32
CA HIS A 286 7.45 -5.23 -0.50
C HIS A 286 6.47 -4.12 -0.86
N SER A 287 6.53 -3.07 -0.09
CA SER A 287 6.74 -1.69 -0.50
C SER A 287 6.90 -1.38 -1.98
N SER A 288 6.20 -0.32 -2.44
CA SER A 288 6.44 0.28 -3.76
C SER A 288 7.90 0.72 -3.89
N SER A 289 8.56 0.31 -4.97
CA SER A 289 9.91 0.75 -5.31
C SER A 289 9.93 1.47 -6.65
N VAL A 290 10.54 2.66 -6.71
CA VAL A 290 10.88 3.33 -7.98
C VAL A 290 12.33 3.01 -8.31
N SER A 291 12.63 2.69 -9.57
CA SER A 291 14.00 2.58 -10.09
C SER A 291 14.20 3.63 -11.19
N LEU A 292 15.21 4.49 -11.05
CA LEU A 292 15.42 5.61 -11.95
C LEU A 292 16.90 5.83 -12.32
N SER A 293 17.11 6.58 -13.39
CA SER A 293 18.43 7.02 -13.87
C SER A 293 18.36 8.44 -14.41
N ALA A 294 19.42 9.20 -14.18
CA ALA A 294 19.67 10.50 -14.78
C ALA A 294 21.16 10.66 -15.12
N TYR A 295 21.78 9.61 -15.67
CA TYR A 295 23.21 9.58 -15.99
C TYR A 295 24.06 9.93 -14.74
N ASP A 296 25.03 10.84 -14.85
CA ASP A 296 25.84 11.33 -13.72
C ASP A 296 25.00 12.03 -12.63
N GLY A 297 23.80 12.49 -12.95
CA GLY A 297 22.86 13.13 -12.02
C GLY A 297 21.93 12.16 -11.28
N SER A 298 22.12 10.84 -11.41
CA SER A 298 21.19 9.84 -10.87
C SER A 298 20.98 9.96 -9.37
N PHE A 299 22.02 10.27 -8.58
CA PHE A 299 21.86 10.51 -7.15
C PHE A 299 20.93 11.69 -6.85
N ALA A 300 21.11 12.83 -7.53
CA ALA A 300 20.27 14.01 -7.34
C ALA A 300 18.83 13.76 -7.79
N ALA A 301 18.62 13.02 -8.88
CA ALA A 301 17.29 12.60 -9.32
C ALA A 301 16.61 11.71 -8.28
N GLY A 302 17.35 10.74 -7.71
CA GLY A 302 16.87 9.85 -6.66
C GLY A 302 16.52 10.59 -5.38
N LEU A 303 17.36 11.55 -4.98
CA LEU A 303 17.10 12.42 -3.84
C LEU A 303 15.86 13.29 -4.05
N LEU A 304 15.71 13.88 -5.23
CA LEU A 304 14.54 14.66 -5.60
C LEU A 304 13.27 13.81 -5.54
N GLU A 305 13.26 12.62 -6.16
CA GLU A 305 12.13 11.69 -6.11
C GLU A 305 11.81 11.31 -4.66
N ALA A 306 12.79 10.83 -3.89
CA ALA A 306 12.57 10.38 -2.51
C ALA A 306 12.03 11.49 -1.60
N VAL A 307 12.51 12.72 -1.76
CA VAL A 307 12.00 13.89 -1.02
C VAL A 307 10.60 14.27 -1.50
N THR A 308 10.34 14.30 -2.81
CA THR A 308 9.01 14.57 -3.36
C THR A 308 8.00 13.52 -2.88
N THR A 309 8.33 12.22 -2.95
CA THR A 309 7.54 11.12 -2.40
C THR A 309 7.28 11.34 -0.91
N ALA A 310 8.33 11.61 -0.11
CA ALA A 310 8.20 11.84 1.33
C ALA A 310 7.34 13.07 1.67
N LEU A 311 7.37 14.15 0.86
CA LEU A 311 6.60 15.36 1.07
C LEU A 311 5.14 15.23 0.62
N VAL A 312 4.90 14.65 -0.56
CA VAL A 312 3.58 14.57 -1.20
C VAL A 312 2.75 13.45 -0.60
N GLU A 313 3.36 12.28 -0.43
CA GLU A 313 2.68 11.08 0.05
C GLU A 313 2.89 10.87 1.56
N GLY A 314 3.82 11.63 2.14
CA GLY A 314 4.29 11.49 3.51
C GLY A 314 5.35 10.39 3.64
N GLY A 315 6.20 10.49 4.68
CA GLY A 315 6.88 9.33 5.24
C GLY A 315 8.33 9.04 4.97
N PRO A 316 8.89 8.02 5.65
CA PRO A 316 10.23 7.56 5.43
C PRO A 316 10.27 6.81 4.10
N VAL A 317 11.08 7.33 3.21
CA VAL A 317 11.44 6.71 1.95
C VAL A 317 12.89 6.28 2.06
N LEU A 318 13.16 5.00 1.81
CA LEU A 318 14.53 4.53 1.66
C LEU A 318 15.03 4.91 0.26
N LEU A 319 15.98 5.84 0.18
CA LEU A 319 16.75 6.09 -1.03
C LEU A 319 18.00 5.21 -1.04
N VAL A 320 18.24 4.47 -2.12
CA VAL A 320 19.47 3.71 -2.39
C VAL A 320 20.07 4.21 -3.70
N ALA A 321 21.33 4.63 -3.70
CA ALA A 321 22.06 4.99 -4.91
C ALA A 321 23.30 4.11 -5.05
N TYR A 322 23.53 3.55 -6.24
CA TYR A 322 24.63 2.61 -6.48
C TYR A 322 25.09 2.61 -7.94
N ASP A 323 26.39 2.42 -8.14
CA ASP A 323 26.98 2.20 -9.46
C ASP A 323 28.28 1.39 -9.36
N TYR A 324 28.50 0.50 -10.32
CA TYR A 324 29.67 -0.38 -10.41
C TYR A 324 30.42 -0.18 -11.73
N PRO A 325 31.78 -0.16 -11.74
CA PRO A 325 32.56 0.05 -12.96
C PRO A 325 32.14 -0.89 -14.09
N PRO A 326 31.80 -0.37 -15.28
CA PRO A 326 31.45 -1.22 -16.39
C PRO A 326 32.69 -1.99 -16.90
N PRO A 327 32.52 -3.24 -17.34
CA PRO A 327 33.62 -4.01 -17.91
C PRO A 327 33.97 -3.52 -19.33
N GLU A 328 35.13 -3.95 -19.84
CA GLU A 328 35.49 -3.80 -21.25
C GLU A 328 34.48 -4.56 -22.15
N PRO A 329 34.05 -3.99 -23.30
CA PRO A 329 34.49 -2.71 -23.88
C PRO A 329 33.69 -1.48 -23.42
N LEU A 330 32.67 -1.62 -22.57
CA LEU A 330 31.81 -0.51 -22.13
C LEU A 330 32.61 0.57 -21.35
N SER A 331 33.64 0.17 -20.63
CA SER A 331 34.58 1.09 -19.95
C SER A 331 35.23 2.11 -20.89
N GLN A 332 35.39 1.81 -22.18
CA GLN A 332 35.99 2.74 -23.16
C GLN A 332 35.09 3.96 -23.43
N VAL A 333 33.77 3.81 -23.27
CA VAL A 333 32.78 4.86 -23.54
C VAL A 333 32.09 5.36 -22.27
N ARG A 334 32.22 4.64 -21.15
CA ARG A 334 31.69 5.01 -19.84
C ARG A 334 32.65 4.55 -18.75
N GLY A 335 33.48 5.45 -18.22
CA GLY A 335 34.46 5.10 -17.19
C GLY A 335 33.95 5.40 -15.78
N PHE A 336 33.98 4.41 -14.88
CA PHE A 336 33.93 4.65 -13.43
C PHE A 336 35.26 4.25 -12.79
N CYS A 337 35.71 5.00 -11.78
CA CYS A 337 37.00 4.77 -11.13
C CYS A 337 36.95 3.69 -10.04
N ALA A 338 35.78 3.47 -9.43
CA ALA A 338 35.57 2.52 -8.33
C ALA A 338 34.06 2.26 -8.13
N PRO A 339 33.68 1.13 -7.50
CA PRO A 339 32.31 0.90 -7.06
C PRO A 339 31.93 1.82 -5.90
N PHE A 340 30.68 2.26 -5.87
CA PHE A 340 30.16 3.05 -4.77
C PHE A 340 28.66 2.80 -4.57
N ALA A 341 28.22 2.80 -3.31
CA ALA A 341 26.82 2.81 -2.94
C ALA A 341 26.59 3.65 -1.68
N ALA A 342 25.42 4.29 -1.61
CA ALA A 342 24.95 5.02 -0.44
C ALA A 342 23.45 4.80 -0.25
N ALA A 343 22.99 4.81 0.99
CA ALA A 343 21.58 4.71 1.32
C ALA A 343 21.19 5.76 2.37
N MET A 344 19.98 6.30 2.25
CA MET A 344 19.42 7.32 3.15
C MET A 344 17.97 6.99 3.45
N LEU A 345 17.56 7.14 4.71
CA LEU A 345 16.15 7.10 5.10
C LEU A 345 15.65 8.54 5.26
N ILE A 346 14.74 8.97 4.39
CA ILE A 346 14.30 10.37 4.27
C ILE A 346 12.84 10.47 4.69
N ASP A 347 12.52 11.31 5.68
CA ASP A 347 11.15 11.57 6.14
C ASP A 347 10.89 13.09 6.08
N ALA A 348 9.68 13.49 5.69
CA ALA A 348 9.25 14.89 5.68
C ALA A 348 9.16 15.50 7.08
N ARG A 349 9.17 14.69 8.15
CA ARG A 349 9.11 15.15 9.54
C ARG A 349 10.36 14.70 10.31
N PRO A 350 10.96 15.58 11.14
CA PRO A 350 12.09 15.21 11.97
C PRO A 350 11.71 14.12 12.99
N GLY A 351 12.62 13.16 13.17
CA GLY A 351 12.48 12.03 14.08
C GLY A 351 13.62 11.96 15.10
N PRO A 352 13.46 11.16 16.17
CA PRO A 352 14.47 11.02 17.23
C PRO A 352 15.74 10.28 16.80
N ARG A 353 15.86 9.89 15.53
CA ARG A 353 17.05 9.29 14.90
C ARG A 353 17.60 10.17 13.75
N ALA A 354 17.07 11.39 13.60
CA ALA A 354 17.49 12.27 12.53
C ALA A 354 18.96 12.67 12.71
N MET A 355 19.74 12.57 11.65
CA MET A 355 21.13 13.04 11.61
C MET A 355 21.22 14.48 11.12
N ALA A 356 20.26 14.91 10.30
CA ALA A 356 20.13 16.24 9.75
C ALA A 356 18.70 16.47 9.25
N SER A 357 18.35 17.72 9.03
CA SER A 357 17.22 18.14 8.19
C SER A 357 17.77 18.85 6.96
N PHE A 358 17.02 18.87 5.86
CA PHE A 358 17.44 19.60 4.67
C PHE A 358 16.27 20.03 3.80
N ASP A 359 16.44 21.18 3.13
CA ASP A 359 15.56 21.60 2.04
C ASP A 359 16.26 21.35 0.70
N ILE A 360 15.48 21.06 -0.34
CA ILE A 360 16.02 20.90 -1.70
C ILE A 360 15.37 21.87 -2.68
N ALA A 361 16.15 22.36 -3.64
CA ALA A 361 15.66 23.21 -4.72
C ALA A 361 16.47 22.98 -6.00
N LEU A 362 15.80 23.09 -7.15
CA LEU A 362 16.50 23.16 -8.43
C LEU A 362 17.23 24.52 -8.52
N ALA A 363 18.51 24.46 -8.83
CA ALA A 363 19.38 25.63 -8.97
C ALA A 363 19.94 25.71 -10.40
N ARG A 364 20.07 26.92 -10.94
CA ARG A 364 20.67 27.17 -12.27
C ARG A 364 21.87 28.09 -12.14
N GLY A 365 22.90 27.84 -12.96
CA GLY A 365 24.12 28.66 -12.98
C GLY A 365 25.07 28.45 -11.79
N GLU A 366 24.81 27.46 -10.94
CA GLU A 366 25.63 27.17 -9.77
C GLU A 366 26.66 26.08 -10.02
N ARG A 367 27.80 26.18 -9.31
CA ARG A 367 28.86 25.17 -9.38
C ARG A 367 28.58 24.07 -8.37
N GLU A 368 28.82 22.83 -8.79
CA GLU A 368 28.76 21.68 -7.88
C GLU A 368 29.82 21.76 -6.79
N ASP A 369 29.47 21.29 -5.60
CA ASP A 369 30.41 21.15 -4.48
C ASP A 369 31.46 20.06 -4.78
N ARG A 370 32.65 20.27 -4.20
CA ARG A 370 33.81 19.38 -4.30
C ARG A 370 34.19 18.86 -2.93
N MET A 371 34.86 17.71 -2.91
CA MET A 371 35.50 17.20 -1.71
C MET A 371 36.85 17.90 -1.50
N ARG A 372 37.19 18.16 -0.23
CA ARG A 372 38.52 18.70 0.13
C ARG A 372 39.60 17.62 0.02
N ASP A 373 39.24 16.40 0.37
CA ASP A 373 40.10 15.24 0.22
C ASP A 373 40.20 14.81 -1.24
N LYS A 374 41.42 14.57 -1.72
CA LYS A 374 41.68 14.29 -3.14
C LYS A 374 41.16 12.92 -3.56
N GLU A 375 41.23 11.92 -2.68
CA GLU A 375 40.78 10.57 -2.97
C GLU A 375 39.25 10.54 -3.02
N LEU A 376 38.58 11.22 -2.08
CA LEU A 376 37.13 11.39 -2.11
C LEU A 376 36.66 12.23 -3.30
N GLU A 377 37.41 13.24 -3.75
CA GLU A 377 37.05 14.00 -4.96
C GLU A 377 37.21 13.16 -6.23
N SER A 378 38.26 12.34 -6.30
CA SER A 378 38.45 11.38 -7.38
C SER A 378 37.28 10.39 -7.42
N LEU A 379 36.87 9.86 -6.26
CA LEU A 379 35.72 8.96 -6.16
C LEU A 379 34.41 9.67 -6.56
N ARG A 380 34.16 10.88 -6.04
CA ARG A 380 32.98 11.71 -6.36
C ARG A 380 32.87 11.93 -7.87
N THR A 381 33.96 12.30 -8.52
CA THR A 381 33.96 12.59 -9.96
C THR A 381 33.92 11.34 -10.82
N GLY A 382 34.51 10.24 -10.35
CA GLY A 382 34.60 8.99 -11.07
C GLY A 382 33.51 7.96 -10.78
N ASN A 383 32.46 8.27 -10.02
CA ASN A 383 31.29 7.40 -9.87
C ASN A 383 30.00 8.25 -9.71
N PRO A 384 28.93 8.00 -10.50
CA PRO A 384 27.69 8.77 -10.42
C PRO A 384 26.98 8.72 -9.06
N ALA A 385 26.90 7.56 -8.41
CA ALA A 385 26.36 7.44 -7.06
C ALA A 385 27.21 8.19 -6.02
N ALA A 386 28.53 8.27 -6.22
CA ALA A 386 29.45 9.01 -5.35
C ALA A 386 29.28 10.54 -5.43
N ARG A 387 28.46 11.05 -6.36
CA ARG A 387 28.04 12.46 -6.35
C ARG A 387 27.31 12.86 -5.06
N ALA A 388 26.88 11.87 -4.26
CA ALA A 388 26.35 12.05 -2.91
C ALA A 388 27.35 12.57 -1.87
N LEU A 389 28.66 12.39 -2.10
CA LEU A 389 29.69 12.58 -1.06
C LEU A 389 29.67 13.97 -0.37
N PRO A 390 29.47 15.10 -1.07
CA PRO A 390 29.39 16.40 -0.40
C PRO A 390 28.23 16.50 0.60
N LEU A 391 27.09 15.88 0.29
CA LEU A 391 25.93 15.83 1.19
C LEU A 391 26.21 14.92 2.39
N LEU A 392 26.78 13.74 2.13
CA LEU A 392 27.15 12.80 3.20
C LEU A 392 28.22 13.40 4.13
N GLU A 393 29.18 14.17 3.60
CA GLU A 393 30.17 14.90 4.40
C GLU A 393 29.51 15.94 5.31
N ALA A 394 28.59 16.75 4.78
CA ALA A 394 27.89 17.77 5.58
C ALA A 394 27.09 17.13 6.73
N ILE A 395 26.39 16.03 6.45
CA ILE A 395 25.63 15.27 7.46
C ILE A 395 26.57 14.64 8.49
N ALA A 396 27.64 13.97 8.06
CA ALA A 396 28.59 13.30 8.95
C ALA A 396 29.34 14.28 9.86
N ARG A 397 29.67 15.47 9.35
CA ARG A 397 30.32 16.54 10.13
C ARG A 397 29.35 17.33 11.01
N GLN A 398 28.05 17.07 10.91
CA GLN A 398 27.02 17.87 11.59
C GLN A 398 27.19 19.37 11.28
N GLU A 399 27.40 19.71 10.00
CA GLU A 399 27.65 21.07 9.54
C GLU A 399 26.42 21.63 8.84
N ALA A 400 25.95 22.81 9.27
CA ALA A 400 24.93 23.56 8.53
C ALA A 400 25.56 24.11 7.25
N ARG A 401 25.18 23.54 6.10
CA ARG A 401 25.84 23.82 4.82
C ARG A 401 24.87 23.68 3.67
N ARG A 402 24.96 24.61 2.72
CA ARG A 402 24.32 24.48 1.42
C ARG A 402 25.24 23.68 0.49
N VAL A 403 24.72 22.56 0.00
CA VAL A 403 25.43 21.61 -0.87
C VAL A 403 24.79 21.62 -2.26
N VAL A 404 25.57 21.83 -3.30
CA VAL A 404 25.11 21.84 -4.69
C VAL A 404 25.55 20.56 -5.38
N LEU A 405 24.58 19.73 -5.76
CA LEU A 405 24.78 18.45 -6.41
C LEU A 405 24.56 18.56 -7.93
N PRO A 406 25.33 17.82 -8.77
CA PRO A 406 25.05 17.74 -10.20
C PRO A 406 23.72 17.04 -10.48
N TYR A 407 22.98 17.51 -11.48
CA TYR A 407 21.75 16.86 -11.93
C TYR A 407 21.66 16.80 -13.47
N LEU A 408 21.40 17.92 -14.14
CA LEU A 408 21.32 18.04 -15.60
C LEU A 408 22.35 19.07 -16.09
N PRO A 409 22.66 19.18 -17.41
CA PRO A 409 23.70 20.08 -17.90
C PRO A 409 23.65 21.50 -17.29
N ASP A 410 22.47 22.14 -17.32
CA ASP A 410 22.26 23.52 -16.84
C ASP A 410 21.53 23.61 -15.49
N THR A 411 21.20 22.47 -14.88
CA THR A 411 20.43 22.42 -13.62
C THR A 411 21.18 21.61 -12.57
N ARG A 412 21.16 22.09 -11.33
CA ARG A 412 21.75 21.46 -10.15
C ARG A 412 20.65 21.23 -9.12
N LEU A 413 20.93 20.39 -8.14
CA LEU A 413 20.10 20.25 -6.95
C LEU A 413 20.84 20.89 -5.78
N ALA A 414 20.35 22.03 -5.31
CA ALA A 414 20.82 22.65 -4.08
C ALA A 414 20.13 21.99 -2.88
N VAL A 415 20.90 21.66 -1.85
CA VAL A 415 20.47 21.00 -0.63
C VAL A 415 20.93 21.84 0.56
N GLU A 416 20.02 22.47 1.29
CA GLU A 416 20.33 23.25 2.49
C GLU A 416 20.29 22.34 3.72
N VAL A 417 21.45 21.80 4.11
CA VAL A 417 21.58 20.88 5.24
C VAL A 417 21.66 21.66 6.54
N ARG A 418 20.91 21.20 7.55
CA ARG A 418 20.97 21.69 8.93
C ARG A 418 21.14 20.49 9.86
N PRO A 419 22.10 20.50 10.81
CA PRO A 419 22.28 19.41 11.76
C PRO A 419 21.00 19.19 12.57
N ALA A 420 20.78 17.97 13.04
CA ALA A 420 19.71 17.75 14.01
C ALA A 420 20.11 18.45 15.33
N ASP A 421 19.17 19.13 15.98
CA ASP A 421 19.39 19.67 17.32
C ASP A 421 19.78 18.51 18.26
N GLY A 422 20.90 18.67 18.97
CA GLY A 422 21.67 17.58 19.59
C GLY A 422 20.88 16.65 20.53
N TYR A 423 21.36 15.41 20.60
CA TYR A 423 20.99 14.45 21.65
C TYR A 423 21.56 14.83 23.00
#